data_AF-A0A7W4EC83-F1
#
_entry.id   AF-A0A7W4EC83-F1
#
_cell.length_a   1.000
_cell.length_b   1.000
_cell.length_c   1.000
_cell.angle_alpha   90.00
_cell.angle_beta   90.00
_cell.angle_gamma   90.00
#
_symmetry.space_group_name_H-M   'P 1'
#
loop_
_entity.id
_entity.type
_entity.pdbx_description
1 polymer ?
#
loop_
_entity_poly.entity_id
_entity_poly.type
_entity_poly.pdbx_seq_one_letter_code
_entity_poly.pdbx_strand_id
1 'polypeptide(L)'
;MAVEFMSFLAEYNVVGMAVGLLVATKVGNLVKGIIEDFVTPLLFNPLFKKLKVNKLEELSWRGILYGKVLANLIDFLITAFLVFLVIKYFGVVKK
;
A
#
# COMPACT_ATOMS: atom_id res chain seq x y z
N MET A 1 11.30 34.22 -16.58
CA MET A 1 11.51 32.85 -16.05
C MET A 1 10.56 32.49 -14.91
N ALA A 2 10.67 33.01 -13.68
CA ALA A 2 9.78 32.60 -12.58
C ALA A 2 8.29 32.92 -12.83
N VAL A 3 8.01 34.10 -13.39
CA VAL A 3 6.64 34.50 -13.76
C VAL A 3 6.10 33.63 -14.89
N GLU A 4 6.87 33.42 -15.96
CA GLU A 4 6.49 32.52 -17.08
C GLU A 4 6.24 31.08 -16.61
N PHE A 5 7.05 30.60 -15.66
CA PHE A 5 6.88 29.28 -15.08
C PHE A 5 5.60 29.18 -14.24
N MET A 6 5.28 30.20 -13.43
CA MET A 6 4.03 30.23 -12.67
C MET A 6 2.82 30.33 -13.59
N SER A 7 2.90 31.11 -14.67
CA SER A 7 1.86 31.17 -15.71
C SER A 7 1.66 29.82 -16.40
N PHE A 8 2.75 29.12 -16.74
CA PHE A 8 2.70 27.76 -17.28
C PHE A 8 2.00 26.78 -16.32
N LEU A 9 2.38 26.76 -15.04
CA LEU A 9 1.75 25.88 -14.05
C LEU A 9 0.25 26.17 -13.86
N ALA A 10 -0.14 27.44 -13.96
CA ALA A 10 -1.55 27.86 -13.90
C ALA A 10 -2.32 27.43 -15.16
N GLU A 11 -1.75 27.61 -16.34
CA GLU A 11 -2.38 27.28 -17.63
C GLU A 11 -2.67 25.79 -17.78
N TYR A 12 -1.79 24.93 -17.25
CA TYR A 12 -1.97 23.48 -17.26
C TYR A 12 -2.65 22.91 -16.00
N ASN A 13 -3.20 23.76 -15.12
CA ASN A 13 -3.86 23.35 -13.86
C ASN A 13 -3.00 22.42 -12.96
N VAL A 14 -1.67 22.50 -13.08
CA VAL A 14 -0.72 21.59 -12.43
C VAL A 14 -0.76 21.73 -10.91
N VAL A 15 -1.00 22.94 -10.43
CA VAL A 15 -1.07 23.24 -8.99
C VAL A 15 -2.20 22.46 -8.31
N GLY A 16 -3.39 22.41 -8.93
CA GLY A 16 -4.52 21.65 -8.39
C GLY A 16 -4.26 20.13 -8.39
N MET A 17 -3.66 19.62 -9.47
CA MET A 17 -3.27 18.21 -9.56
C MET A 17 -2.21 17.84 -8.50
N ALA A 18 -1.22 18.70 -8.29
CA ALA A 18 -0.16 18.49 -7.30
C ALA A 18 -0.73 18.43 -5.87
N VAL A 19 -1.66 19.33 -5.53
CA VAL A 19 -2.34 19.31 -4.22
C VAL A 19 -3.17 18.04 -4.06
N GLY A 20 -3.95 17.67 -5.07
CA GLY A 20 -4.77 16.45 -5.04
C GLY A 20 -3.94 15.17 -4.85
N LEU A 21 -2.83 15.05 -5.59
CA LEU A 21 -1.89 13.93 -5.47
C LEU A 21 -1.21 13.88 -4.10
N LEU A 22 -0.82 15.03 -3.56
CA LEU A 22 -0.19 15.12 -2.24
C LEU A 22 -1.14 14.67 -1.13
N VAL A 23 -2.40 15.11 -1.17
CA VAL A 23 -3.43 14.66 -0.22
C VAL A 23 -3.69 13.16 -0.38
N ALA A 24 -3.87 12.66 -1.62
CA ALA A 24 -4.09 11.25 -1.88
C ALA A 24 -2.94 10.38 -1.33
N THR A 25 -1.70 10.82 -1.51
CA THR A 25 -0.50 10.13 -1.00
C THR A 25 -0.48 10.11 0.52
N LYS A 26 -0.78 11.24 1.18
CA LYS A 26 -0.82 11.31 2.65
C LYS A 26 -1.92 10.43 3.25
N VAL A 27 -3.11 10.42 2.65
CA VAL A 27 -4.20 9.53 3.06
C VAL A 27 -3.81 8.07 2.84
N GLY A 28 -3.23 7.72 1.70
CA GLY A 28 -2.73 6.38 1.43
C GLY A 28 -1.72 5.91 2.48
N ASN A 29 -0.76 6.77 2.84
CA ASN A 29 0.23 6.45 3.87
C ASN A 29 -0.39 6.26 5.26
N LEU A 30 -1.42 7.05 5.62
CA LEU A 30 -2.13 6.89 6.89
C LEU A 30 -2.87 5.55 6.97
N VAL A 31 -3.60 5.18 5.91
CA VAL A 31 -4.30 3.89 5.83
C VAL A 31 -3.29 2.74 5.87
N LYS A 32 -2.17 2.87 5.15
CA LYS A 32 -1.10 1.88 5.14
C LYS A 32 -0.48 1.69 6.53
N GLY A 33 -0.17 2.77 7.24
CA GLY A 33 0.35 2.71 8.61
C GLY A 33 -0.61 2.01 9.58
N ILE A 34 -1.91 2.27 9.49
CA ILE A 34 -2.92 1.56 10.30
C ILE A 34 -2.85 0.04 10.05
N ILE A 35 -2.62 -0.37 8.81
CA ILE A 35 -2.56 -1.79 8.45
C ILE A 35 -1.27 -2.42 8.93
N GLU A 36 -0.13 -1.80 8.62
CA GLU A 36 1.18 -2.31 9.01
C GLU A 36 1.36 -2.35 10.54
N ASP A 37 0.87 -1.34 11.25
CA ASP A 37 1.12 -1.18 12.69
C ASP A 37 0.07 -1.89 13.57
N PHE A 38 -1.18 -2.03 13.11
CA PHE A 38 -2.24 -2.66 13.90
C PHE A 38 -2.74 -3.97 13.29
N VAL A 39 -3.06 -3.99 12.00
CA VAL A 39 -3.76 -5.12 11.39
C VAL A 39 -2.82 -6.31 11.14
N THR A 40 -1.64 -6.06 10.58
CA THR A 40 -0.61 -7.07 10.30
C THR A 40 -0.13 -7.79 11.57
N PRO A 41 0.31 -7.12 12.65
CA PRO A 41 0.76 -7.83 13.84
C PRO A 41 -0.36 -8.60 14.55
N LEU A 42 -1.63 -8.16 14.46
CA LEU A 42 -2.75 -8.82 15.11
C LEU A 42 -3.32 -9.99 14.30
N LEU A 43 -3.42 -9.85 12.97
CA LEU A 43 -4.02 -10.87 12.10
C LEU A 43 -2.97 -11.74 11.42
N PHE A 44 -1.87 -11.17 10.94
CA PHE A 44 -0.88 -11.88 10.15
C PHE A 44 0.19 -12.60 10.96
N ASN A 45 0.74 -12.06 12.05
CA ASN A 45 1.71 -12.82 12.87
C ASN A 45 1.17 -14.19 13.34
N PRO A 46 -0.08 -14.33 13.82
CA PRO A 46 -0.64 -15.64 14.14
C PRO A 46 -0.99 -16.46 12.89
N LEU A 47 -1.36 -15.82 11.77
CA LEU A 47 -1.69 -16.50 10.52
C LEU A 47 -0.44 -17.05 9.81
N PHE A 48 0.67 -16.30 9.74
CA PHE A 48 1.97 -16.73 9.22
C PHE A 48 2.58 -17.87 10.04
N LYS A 49 2.43 -17.83 11.38
CA LYS A 49 2.80 -18.95 12.26
C LYS A 49 1.95 -20.21 11.99
N LYS A 50 0.64 -20.06 11.76
CA LYS A 50 -0.26 -21.20 11.47
C LYS A 50 -0.09 -21.75 10.05
N LEU A 51 0.14 -20.90 9.06
CA LEU A 51 0.33 -21.27 7.65
C LEU A 51 1.74 -21.77 7.33
N LYS A 52 2.69 -21.73 8.28
CA LYS A 52 4.11 -22.07 8.05
C LYS A 52 4.69 -21.34 6.82
N VAL A 53 4.30 -20.08 6.59
CA VAL A 53 4.79 -19.28 5.45
C VAL A 53 6.29 -19.05 5.51
N ASN A 54 6.90 -19.14 6.71
CA ASN A 54 8.36 -19.19 6.87
C ASN A 54 9.00 -20.34 6.05
N LYS A 55 8.26 -21.40 5.72
CA LYS A 55 8.72 -22.48 4.82
C LYS A 55 8.53 -22.19 3.33
N LEU A 56 7.71 -21.19 2.97
CA LEU A 56 7.56 -20.72 1.60
C LEU A 56 8.79 -19.90 1.18
N GLU A 57 9.38 -19.10 2.07
CA GLU A 57 10.65 -18.39 1.80
C GLU A 57 11.84 -19.35 1.63
N GLU A 58 11.81 -20.49 2.31
CA GLU A 58 12.81 -21.56 2.24
C GLU A 58 12.61 -22.51 1.04
N LEU A 59 11.50 -22.40 0.31
CA LEU A 59 11.26 -23.16 -0.92
C LEU A 59 12.13 -22.60 -2.06
N SER A 60 13.36 -23.12 -2.11
CA SER A 60 14.28 -22.96 -3.23
C SER A 60 14.22 -24.19 -4.12
N TRP A 61 13.98 -23.98 -5.41
CA TRP A 61 14.16 -25.03 -6.42
C TRP A 61 15.42 -24.66 -7.22
N ARG A 62 16.46 -25.50 -7.12
CA ARG A 62 17.75 -25.29 -7.81
C ARG A 62 18.39 -23.90 -7.57
N GLY A 63 18.34 -23.40 -6.34
CA GLY A 63 19.02 -22.15 -5.96
C GLY A 63 18.29 -20.85 -6.32
N ILE A 64 17.07 -20.92 -6.89
CA ILE A 64 16.24 -19.74 -7.17
C ILE A 64 15.14 -19.63 -6.11
N LEU A 65 15.14 -18.51 -5.38
CA LEU A 65 14.20 -18.17 -4.30
C LEU A 65 12.86 -17.68 -4.86
N TYR A 66 12.12 -18.54 -5.58
CA TYR A 66 10.76 -18.22 -6.04
C TYR A 66 9.78 -18.03 -4.86
N GLY A 67 10.07 -18.68 -3.75
CA GLY A 67 9.36 -18.54 -2.48
C GLY A 67 9.20 -17.11 -2.00
N LYS A 68 10.26 -16.30 -2.11
CA LYS A 68 10.27 -14.89 -1.68
C LYS A 68 9.37 -14.01 -2.55
N VAL A 69 9.36 -14.24 -3.86
CA VAL A 69 8.51 -13.47 -4.78
C VAL A 69 7.04 -13.81 -4.57
N LEU A 70 6.72 -15.09 -4.38
CA LEU A 70 5.37 -15.55 -4.05
C LEU A 70 4.89 -15.03 -2.69
N ALA A 71 5.76 -15.05 -1.67
CA ALA A 71 5.45 -14.49 -0.36
C ALA A 71 5.12 -12.99 -0.44
N ASN A 72 5.95 -12.22 -1.14
CA ASN A 72 5.72 -10.79 -1.35
C ASN A 72 4.44 -10.50 -2.14
N LEU A 73 4.08 -11.34 -3.12
CA LEU A 73 2.85 -11.19 -3.88
C LEU A 73 1.62 -11.46 -3.02
N ILE A 74 1.67 -12.50 -2.18
CA ILE A 74 0.58 -12.84 -1.24
C ILE A 74 0.43 -11.73 -0.19
N ASP A 75 1.53 -11.24 0.36
CA ASP A 75 1.55 -10.13 1.31
C ASP A 75 0.94 -8.85 0.69
N PHE A 76 1.32 -8.52 -0.54
CA PHE A 76 0.73 -7.41 -1.29
C PHE A 76 -0.79 -7.58 -1.48
N LEU A 77 -1.26 -8.75 -1.92
CA LEU A 77 -2.68 -9.00 -2.16
C LEU A 77 -3.51 -8.88 -0.88
N ILE A 78 -3.01 -9.42 0.25
CA ILE A 78 -3.72 -9.35 1.52
C ILE A 78 -3.69 -7.92 2.05
N THR A 79 -2.55 -7.22 1.98
CA THR A 79 -2.45 -5.81 2.38
C THR A 79 -3.39 -4.94 1.55
N ALA A 80 -3.44 -5.12 0.22
CA ALA A 80 -4.37 -4.41 -0.65
C ALA A 80 -5.85 -4.69 -0.28
N PHE A 81 -6.16 -5.94 0.06
CA PHE A 81 -7.50 -6.32 0.53
C PHE A 81 -7.85 -5.65 1.89
N LEU A 82 -6.90 -5.59 2.82
CA LEU A 82 -7.10 -4.89 4.09
C LEU A 82 -7.25 -3.39 3.92
N VAL A 83 -6.46 -2.76 3.02
CA VAL A 83 -6.64 -1.35 2.62
C VAL A 83 -8.06 -1.12 2.12
N PHE A 84 -8.54 -2.01 1.24
CA PHE A 84 -9.90 -1.94 0.72
C PHE A 84 -10.95 -2.06 1.84
N LEU A 85 -10.80 -3.03 2.76
CA LEU A 85 -11.73 -3.17 3.89
C LEU A 85 -11.71 -1.95 4.81
N VAL A 86 -10.53 -1.42 5.15
CA VAL A 86 -10.40 -0.23 5.99
C VAL A 86 -11.09 0.96 5.31
N ILE A 87 -10.81 1.24 4.04
CA ILE A 87 -11.45 2.35 3.32
C ILE A 87 -12.97 2.15 3.24
N LYS A 88 -13.43 0.91 3.01
CA LYS A 88 -14.85 0.56 2.91
C LYS A 88 -15.59 0.69 4.24
N TYR A 89 -15.01 0.23 5.35
CA TYR A 89 -15.64 0.24 6.68
C TYR A 89 -15.48 1.57 7.41
N PHE A 90 -14.33 2.25 7.25
CA PHE A 90 -14.11 3.58 7.81
C PHE A 90 -14.74 4.70 6.96
N GLY A 91 -15.40 4.37 5.85
CA GLY A 91 -16.33 5.28 5.19
C GLY A 91 -15.70 6.57 4.69
N VAL A 92 -14.54 6.50 4.03
CA VAL A 92 -13.98 7.68 3.32
C VAL A 92 -14.86 8.07 2.11
N VAL A 93 -15.76 7.18 1.68
CA VAL A 93 -16.85 7.50 0.75
C VAL A 93 -18.17 7.48 1.53
N LYS A 94 -18.67 8.66 1.91
CA LYS A 94 -20.08 8.81 2.29
C LYS A 94 -20.93 8.53 1.04
N LYS A 95 -21.76 7.49 1.11
CA LYS A 95 -23.03 7.43 0.42
C LYS A 95 -24.07 6.89 1.39
#